data_AF-A0A7V8CVL6-F1
#
_entry.id   AF-A0A7V8CVL6-F1
#
_cell.length_a   1.000
_cell.length_b   1.000
_cell.length_c   1.000
_cell.angle_alpha   90.00
_cell.angle_beta   90.00
_cell.angle_gamma   90.00
#
_symmetry.space_group_name_H-M   'P 1'
#
loop_
_entity.id
_entity.type
_entity.pdbx_description
1 polymer ?
#
loop_
_entity_poly.entity_id
_entity_poly.type
_entity_poly.pdbx_seq_one_letter_code
_entity_poly.pdbx_strand_id
1 'polypeptide(L)'
;MQSLRKRLVLAGLTAILVGSPYLTAHAATANAPTGQRLRNLAGNFLIGYAAMSNFNTASDSAKYQEVARTEFNFVTPENAMKWDATEPSQNNFTFGGADQLVNFAQANNQKIHGHTLVWHAQTPDWVTYGNWNSSTLTNVMYNHIDKVMNHWSDGQIYAWDVVNEAFEWNGTRRASVFQNVIGNSYIELAFRRARAADPVTKLIYNDYGIETVNSKSTGVYNMIADFKSRGVPIDGVGLQMHLSGTGIDYNSLAQNMQRFANIGVEVYITEMDVGISSTSSSNLTAQANVYSNVLARCKAQPMCKALQVWGIPDKYSWRTEHPLLFDDNYNAKPAYYAIQAGIGNGTTPTNTAVPTATRTAVPTATRTAVPTTVPGTATPVVPTSTPVAGAGCQVSYVLNQWGTGFTAEVTVKNTSTNAINGWALAWTFGGNQQVTNAWNATISPASGSVVASNVSYNASIPAGGSVSFGFQGSYSGTNSVPASFTLNGTTCSGS
;
A
#
# COMPACT_ATOMS: atom_id res chain seq x y z
N MET A 1 45.96 -28.89 -82.82
CA MET A 1 45.90 -29.52 -81.48
C MET A 1 44.56 -29.12 -80.87
N GLN A 2 43.49 -29.92 -81.05
CA GLN A 2 42.97 -30.88 -80.06
C GLN A 2 42.88 -30.24 -78.64
N SER A 3 41.75 -30.16 -77.94
CA SER A 3 40.66 -31.15 -77.87
C SER A 3 39.44 -30.64 -77.06
N LEU A 4 38.26 -31.16 -77.42
CA LEU A 4 37.16 -31.66 -76.57
C LEU A 4 36.50 -30.76 -75.48
N ARG A 5 35.21 -30.42 -75.61
CA ARG A 5 33.99 -31.21 -75.30
C ARG A 5 33.72 -31.37 -73.80
N LYS A 6 32.57 -30.88 -73.31
CA LYS A 6 31.32 -31.65 -73.02
C LYS A 6 30.47 -30.96 -71.96
N ARG A 7 29.17 -30.86 -72.28
CA ARG A 7 28.07 -30.72 -71.32
C ARG A 7 28.11 -31.86 -70.32
N LEU A 8 27.95 -31.57 -69.04
CA LEU A 8 27.60 -32.56 -68.02
C LEU A 8 26.26 -32.17 -67.39
N VAL A 9 25.32 -33.10 -67.51
CA VAL A 9 24.05 -33.17 -66.80
C VAL A 9 24.37 -33.49 -65.33
N LEU A 10 23.72 -32.81 -64.38
CA LEU A 10 23.57 -33.36 -63.04
C LEU A 10 22.12 -33.25 -62.57
N ALA A 11 21.62 -34.40 -62.13
CA ALA A 11 20.24 -34.72 -61.83
C ALA A 11 19.67 -33.91 -60.67
N GLY A 12 18.39 -33.56 -60.78
CA GLY A 12 17.61 -33.03 -59.68
C GLY A 12 17.35 -34.12 -58.64
N LEU A 13 17.82 -33.92 -57.41
CA LEU A 13 17.29 -34.58 -56.22
C LEU A 13 16.15 -33.72 -55.68
N THR A 14 14.92 -34.17 -55.84
CA THR A 14 13.75 -33.70 -55.10
C THR A 14 13.86 -34.22 -53.67
N ALA A 15 14.35 -33.39 -52.75
CA ALA A 15 14.25 -33.67 -51.33
C ALA A 15 12.82 -33.38 -50.86
N ILE A 16 12.06 -34.44 -50.59
CA ILE A 16 10.78 -34.35 -49.86
C ILE A 16 11.13 -34.01 -48.40
N LEU A 17 11.04 -32.73 -48.05
CA LEU A 17 11.03 -32.28 -46.66
C LEU A 17 9.66 -32.65 -46.07
N VAL A 18 9.62 -33.80 -45.39
CA VAL A 18 8.53 -34.11 -44.46
C VAL A 18 8.69 -33.15 -43.29
N GLY A 19 7.94 -32.04 -43.32
CA GLY A 19 7.83 -31.11 -42.21
C GLY A 19 7.17 -31.81 -41.03
N SER A 20 7.96 -32.32 -40.09
CA SER A 20 7.47 -32.69 -38.77
C SER A 20 6.88 -31.44 -38.11
N PRO A 21 5.60 -31.42 -37.71
CA PRO A 21 5.11 -30.36 -36.85
C PRO A 21 5.80 -30.56 -35.50
N TYR A 22 6.79 -29.71 -35.20
CA TYR A 22 7.22 -29.50 -33.83
C TYR A 22 6.08 -28.78 -33.11
N LEU A 23 5.06 -29.54 -32.72
CA LEU A 23 4.19 -29.20 -31.62
C LEU A 23 5.07 -29.25 -30.37
N THR A 24 5.64 -28.10 -29.99
CA THR A 24 6.13 -27.91 -28.63
C THR A 24 4.92 -27.89 -27.73
N ALA A 25 4.46 -29.08 -27.35
CA ALA A 25 3.60 -29.27 -26.20
C ALA A 25 4.37 -28.69 -25.00
N HIS A 26 4.04 -27.44 -24.64
CA HIS A 26 4.45 -26.89 -23.36
C HIS A 26 3.82 -27.83 -22.33
N ALA A 27 4.64 -28.65 -21.68
CA ALA A 27 4.20 -29.48 -20.59
C ALA A 27 3.38 -28.59 -19.65
N ALA A 28 2.11 -28.93 -19.42
CA ALA A 28 1.28 -28.23 -18.47
C ALA A 28 2.04 -28.25 -17.13
N THR A 29 2.54 -27.10 -16.71
CA THR A 29 3.31 -27.02 -15.47
C THR A 29 2.39 -27.47 -14.34
N ALA A 30 2.85 -28.39 -13.49
CA ALA A 30 2.14 -28.71 -12.27
C ALA A 30 1.73 -27.40 -11.55
N ASN A 31 0.50 -27.37 -11.05
CA ASN A 31 -0.13 -26.25 -10.34
C ASN A 31 -0.47 -25.01 -11.20
N ALA A 32 -0.52 -25.12 -12.52
CA ALA A 32 -1.07 -24.05 -13.36
C ALA A 32 -2.58 -23.88 -13.11
N PRO A 33 -3.08 -22.65 -12.87
CA PRO A 33 -4.52 -22.39 -12.82
C PRO A 33 -5.22 -22.82 -14.10
N THR A 34 -6.45 -23.32 -13.99
CA THR A 34 -7.30 -23.66 -15.13
C THR A 34 -7.83 -22.39 -15.82
N GLY A 35 -8.19 -22.47 -17.10
CA GLY A 35 -8.73 -21.34 -17.86
C GLY A 35 -7.66 -20.39 -18.43
N GLN A 36 -8.09 -19.19 -18.83
CA GLN A 36 -7.18 -18.16 -19.36
C GLN A 36 -6.45 -17.42 -18.23
N ARG A 37 -5.20 -17.04 -18.48
CA ARG A 37 -4.37 -16.27 -17.54
C ARG A 37 -4.96 -14.87 -17.29
N LEU A 38 -4.74 -14.32 -16.09
CA LEU A 38 -5.33 -13.03 -15.70
C LEU A 38 -4.95 -11.90 -16.67
N ARG A 39 -3.67 -11.78 -17.04
CA ARG A 39 -3.19 -10.74 -17.97
C ARG A 39 -3.83 -10.82 -19.36
N ASN A 40 -4.22 -12.01 -19.81
CA ASN A 40 -4.86 -12.18 -21.11
C ASN A 40 -6.32 -11.72 -21.07
N LEU A 41 -7.00 -11.95 -19.95
CA LEU A 41 -8.37 -11.49 -19.72
C LEU A 41 -8.46 -9.98 -19.43
N ALA A 42 -7.38 -9.38 -18.90
CA ALA A 42 -7.37 -7.97 -18.47
C ALA A 42 -7.53 -6.97 -19.63
N GLY A 43 -7.12 -7.34 -20.85
CA GLY A 43 -7.06 -6.41 -21.98
C GLY A 43 -6.19 -5.19 -21.64
N ASN A 44 -6.78 -3.99 -21.70
CA ASN A 44 -6.08 -2.73 -21.36
C ASN A 44 -6.01 -2.44 -19.85
N PHE A 45 -6.73 -3.19 -19.01
CA PHE A 45 -6.68 -3.04 -17.56
C PHE A 45 -5.35 -3.61 -17.03
N LEU A 46 -4.77 -2.97 -16.02
CA LEU A 46 -3.52 -3.42 -15.42
C LEU A 46 -3.82 -4.36 -14.25
N ILE A 47 -3.38 -5.60 -14.37
CA ILE A 47 -3.41 -6.60 -13.30
C ILE A 47 -1.96 -6.89 -12.91
N GLY A 48 -1.61 -6.56 -11.67
CA GLY A 48 -0.22 -6.57 -11.25
C GLY A 48 0.06 -7.24 -9.92
N TYR A 49 1.35 -7.25 -9.59
CA TYR A 49 1.88 -7.86 -8.37
C TYR A 49 3.06 -7.04 -7.83
N ALA A 50 3.33 -7.16 -6.52
CA ALA A 50 4.59 -6.74 -5.93
C ALA A 50 5.64 -7.86 -6.03
N ALA A 51 6.81 -7.52 -6.55
CA ALA A 51 7.93 -8.42 -6.74
C ALA A 51 8.88 -8.38 -5.54
N MET A 52 9.13 -9.56 -4.95
CA MET A 52 10.12 -9.75 -3.90
C MET A 52 11.54 -9.47 -4.41
N SER A 53 12.41 -8.93 -3.55
CA SER A 53 13.78 -8.53 -3.94
C SER A 53 14.63 -9.67 -4.54
N ASN A 54 14.39 -10.91 -4.12
CA ASN A 54 15.14 -12.11 -4.54
C ASN A 54 14.36 -12.98 -5.55
N PHE A 55 13.45 -12.40 -6.34
CA PHE A 55 12.61 -13.12 -7.32
C PHE A 55 13.40 -13.97 -8.34
N ASN A 56 14.66 -13.62 -8.58
CA ASN A 56 15.58 -14.29 -9.51
C ASN A 56 16.60 -15.23 -8.85
N THR A 57 16.67 -15.26 -7.52
CA THR A 57 17.69 -16.02 -6.76
C THR A 57 17.09 -16.96 -5.72
N ALA A 58 15.80 -16.84 -5.39
CA ALA A 58 15.10 -17.82 -4.58
C ALA A 58 15.18 -19.23 -5.18
N SER A 59 15.13 -20.25 -4.32
CA SER A 59 15.25 -21.67 -4.73
C SER A 59 14.17 -22.10 -5.72
N ASP A 60 13.02 -21.44 -5.73
CA ASP A 60 11.89 -21.65 -6.63
C ASP A 60 11.68 -20.49 -7.62
N SER A 61 12.71 -19.65 -7.82
CA SER A 61 12.68 -18.46 -8.68
C SER A 61 12.13 -18.74 -10.09
N ALA A 62 12.42 -19.92 -10.66
CA ALA A 62 11.87 -20.31 -11.96
C ALA A 62 10.33 -20.39 -11.94
N LYS A 63 9.73 -20.94 -10.88
CA LYS A 63 8.27 -21.03 -10.72
C LYS A 63 7.67 -19.65 -10.39
N TYR A 64 8.35 -18.86 -9.56
CA TYR A 64 7.94 -17.48 -9.28
C TYR A 64 7.86 -16.66 -10.56
N GLN A 65 8.93 -16.65 -11.35
CA GLN A 65 9.02 -15.94 -12.63
C GLN A 65 8.01 -16.44 -13.65
N GLU A 66 7.72 -17.74 -13.68
CA GLU A 66 6.67 -18.33 -14.52
C GLU A 66 5.30 -17.71 -14.20
N VAL A 67 4.90 -17.72 -12.94
CA VAL A 67 3.60 -17.17 -12.51
C VAL A 67 3.58 -15.66 -12.76
N ALA A 68 4.64 -14.95 -12.38
CA ALA A 68 4.80 -13.52 -12.62
C ALA A 68 4.56 -13.14 -14.08
N ARG A 69 5.29 -13.77 -15.02
CA ARG A 69 5.19 -13.43 -16.45
C ARG A 69 3.92 -13.94 -17.12
N THR A 70 3.32 -15.03 -16.63
CA THR A 70 2.14 -15.60 -17.30
C THR A 70 0.84 -15.00 -16.80
N GLU A 71 0.76 -14.54 -15.55
CA GLU A 71 -0.48 -14.04 -14.96
C GLU A 71 -0.60 -12.50 -14.96
N PHE A 72 0.51 -11.75 -14.95
CA PHE A 72 0.46 -10.30 -14.72
C PHE A 72 1.03 -9.46 -15.86
N ASN A 73 0.51 -8.24 -16.05
CA ASN A 73 0.97 -7.25 -17.04
C ASN A 73 1.47 -5.94 -16.39
N PHE A 74 1.58 -5.90 -15.06
CA PHE A 74 2.00 -4.75 -14.28
C PHE A 74 2.79 -5.21 -13.04
N VAL A 75 3.86 -4.52 -12.66
CA VAL A 75 4.72 -4.95 -11.55
C VAL A 75 5.21 -3.76 -10.72
N THR A 76 5.25 -3.95 -9.40
CA THR A 76 5.88 -3.04 -8.44
C THR A 76 7.08 -3.73 -7.79
N PRO A 77 8.27 -3.11 -7.67
CA PRO A 77 9.32 -3.62 -6.78
C PRO A 77 8.90 -3.39 -5.33
N GLU A 78 8.76 -4.46 -4.55
CA GLU A 78 8.30 -4.36 -3.15
C GLU A 78 9.23 -3.49 -2.29
N ASN A 79 10.55 -3.56 -2.55
CA ASN A 79 11.56 -2.83 -1.79
C ASN A 79 12.68 -2.20 -2.63
N ALA A 80 12.97 -2.75 -3.82
CA ALA A 80 14.19 -2.41 -4.55
C ALA A 80 14.27 -0.95 -5.08
N MET A 81 13.15 -0.21 -5.09
CA MET A 81 13.10 1.21 -5.48
C MET A 81 12.83 2.16 -4.31
N LYS A 82 12.82 1.68 -3.06
CA LYS A 82 12.73 2.56 -1.88
C LYS A 82 14.04 3.34 -1.68
N TRP A 83 13.99 4.41 -0.90
CA TRP A 83 15.12 5.34 -0.76
C TRP A 83 16.36 4.66 -0.17
N ASP A 84 16.21 3.87 0.90
CA ASP A 84 17.33 3.14 1.51
C ASP A 84 18.03 2.16 0.55
N ALA A 85 17.28 1.57 -0.38
CA ALA A 85 17.80 0.65 -1.40
C ALA A 85 18.47 1.37 -2.57
N THR A 86 18.02 2.58 -2.91
CA THR A 86 18.48 3.33 -4.09
C THR A 86 19.54 4.38 -3.78
N GLU A 87 19.59 4.91 -2.55
CA GLU A 87 20.59 5.87 -2.09
C GLU A 87 20.98 5.63 -0.61
N PRO A 88 21.61 4.48 -0.29
CA PRO A 88 21.94 4.08 1.08
C PRO A 88 22.86 5.06 1.81
N SER A 89 23.67 5.82 1.07
CA SER A 89 24.44 6.96 1.59
C SER A 89 24.36 8.14 0.62
N GLN A 90 24.52 9.36 1.14
CA GLN A 90 24.31 10.59 0.36
C GLN A 90 25.11 10.59 -0.95
N ASN A 91 24.41 10.73 -2.08
CA ASN A 91 24.95 10.71 -3.45
C ASN A 91 25.56 9.38 -3.92
N ASN A 92 25.40 8.29 -3.18
CA ASN A 92 25.84 6.96 -3.58
C ASN A 92 24.64 6.12 -3.99
N PHE A 93 24.35 6.11 -5.29
CA PHE A 93 23.16 5.45 -5.82
C PHE A 93 23.40 4.00 -6.22
N THR A 94 22.46 3.13 -5.90
CA THR A 94 22.49 1.70 -6.22
C THR A 94 21.19 1.25 -6.87
N PHE A 95 21.25 0.83 -8.14
CA PHE A 95 20.06 0.46 -8.91
C PHE A 95 19.98 -1.02 -9.29
N GLY A 96 21.05 -1.80 -9.08
CA GLY A 96 21.16 -3.16 -9.63
C GLY A 96 20.01 -4.11 -9.28
N GLY A 97 19.49 -4.06 -8.06
CA GLY A 97 18.34 -4.89 -7.65
C GLY A 97 17.05 -4.51 -8.40
N ALA A 98 16.78 -3.21 -8.54
CA ALA A 98 15.63 -2.73 -9.30
C ALA A 98 15.81 -2.94 -10.81
N ASP A 99 17.03 -2.74 -11.36
CA ASP A 99 17.34 -2.97 -12.77
C ASP A 99 17.05 -4.40 -13.21
N GLN A 100 17.33 -5.40 -12.35
CA GLN A 100 16.97 -6.79 -12.63
C GLN A 100 15.46 -6.96 -12.85
N LEU A 101 14.64 -6.31 -12.01
CA LEU A 101 13.19 -6.37 -12.15
C LEU A 101 12.69 -5.56 -13.36
N VAL A 102 13.25 -4.37 -13.60
CA VAL A 102 12.92 -3.55 -14.78
C VAL A 102 13.18 -4.33 -16.06
N ASN A 103 14.34 -4.98 -16.18
CA ASN A 103 14.69 -5.81 -17.32
C ASN A 103 13.73 -7.01 -17.48
N PHE A 104 13.40 -7.69 -16.38
CA PHE A 104 12.42 -8.78 -16.41
C PHE A 104 11.04 -8.30 -16.88
N ALA A 105 10.57 -7.16 -16.37
CA ALA A 105 9.28 -6.59 -16.71
C ALA A 105 9.21 -6.23 -18.20
N GLN A 106 10.22 -5.54 -18.73
CA GLN A 106 10.33 -5.17 -20.13
C GLN A 106 10.36 -6.41 -21.04
N ALA A 107 11.17 -7.42 -20.71
CA ALA A 107 11.25 -8.67 -21.47
C ALA A 107 9.92 -9.44 -21.50
N ASN A 108 9.04 -9.22 -20.52
CA ASN A 108 7.74 -9.89 -20.39
C ASN A 108 6.54 -8.99 -20.68
N ASN A 109 6.78 -7.81 -21.29
CA ASN A 109 5.75 -6.82 -21.63
C ASN A 109 4.87 -6.45 -20.42
N GLN A 110 5.51 -6.21 -19.27
CA GLN A 110 4.87 -5.71 -18.08
C GLN A 110 5.18 -4.23 -17.92
N LYS A 111 4.16 -3.43 -17.62
CA LYS A 111 4.37 -2.05 -17.18
C LYS A 111 4.96 -2.06 -15.77
N ILE A 112 5.66 -0.99 -15.40
CA ILE A 112 6.31 -0.89 -14.09
C ILE A 112 5.68 0.24 -13.30
N HIS A 113 5.33 -0.05 -12.04
CA HIS A 113 4.95 0.92 -11.03
C HIS A 113 6.15 1.14 -10.11
N GLY A 114 6.78 2.31 -10.17
CA GLY A 114 7.87 2.69 -9.27
C GLY A 114 7.35 3.02 -7.88
N HIS A 115 7.92 2.37 -6.87
CA HIS A 115 7.51 2.49 -5.47
C HIS A 115 8.74 2.49 -4.56
N THR A 116 9.09 3.59 -3.89
CA THR A 116 8.46 4.93 -3.89
C THR A 116 9.56 5.98 -3.67
N LEU A 117 9.34 7.22 -4.14
CA LEU A 117 10.36 8.27 -4.09
C LEU A 117 10.50 8.92 -2.72
N VAL A 118 9.39 9.15 -2.01
CA VAL A 118 9.41 9.83 -0.70
C VAL A 118 8.45 9.15 0.25
N TRP A 119 8.98 8.57 1.32
CA TRP A 119 8.20 7.88 2.34
C TRP A 119 8.81 8.12 3.73
N HIS A 120 7.99 8.07 4.77
CA HIS A 120 8.47 8.23 6.14
C HIS A 120 9.22 6.99 6.65
N ALA A 121 8.97 5.82 6.06
CA ALA A 121 9.67 4.58 6.33
C ALA A 121 10.66 4.24 5.20
N GLN A 122 11.65 3.39 5.52
CA GLN A 122 12.72 3.00 4.58
C GLN A 122 13.41 4.18 3.89
N THR A 123 13.45 5.32 4.58
CA THR A 123 14.31 6.46 4.30
C THR A 123 15.61 6.26 5.07
N PRO A 124 16.78 6.37 4.41
CA PRO A 124 18.05 6.01 5.03
C PRO A 124 18.41 6.95 6.19
N ASP A 125 19.16 6.43 7.16
CA ASP A 125 19.50 7.13 8.41
C ASP A 125 20.13 8.51 8.19
N TRP A 126 20.95 8.66 7.15
CA TRP A 126 21.61 9.94 6.85
C TRP A 126 20.61 11.05 6.45
N VAL A 127 19.44 10.68 5.92
CA VAL A 127 18.34 11.61 5.67
C VAL A 127 17.55 11.82 6.96
N THR A 128 17.12 10.72 7.61
CA THR A 128 16.24 10.73 8.79
C THR A 128 16.84 11.50 9.98
N TYR A 129 18.13 11.31 10.24
CA TYR A 129 18.85 11.90 11.38
C TYR A 129 19.85 12.98 10.98
N GLY A 130 19.89 13.36 9.71
CA GLY A 130 20.76 14.43 9.23
C GLY A 130 20.37 15.79 9.81
N ASN A 131 21.37 16.66 9.98
CA ASN A 131 21.15 18.01 10.49
C ASN A 131 20.71 18.94 9.35
N TRP A 132 19.40 19.01 9.12
CA TRP A 132 18.83 19.74 8.00
C TRP A 132 18.07 20.99 8.41
N ASN A 133 18.01 21.93 7.49
CA ASN A 133 16.97 22.95 7.45
C ASN A 133 16.09 22.74 6.22
N SER A 134 14.99 23.49 6.11
CA SER A 134 14.02 23.35 5.01
C SER A 134 14.68 23.38 3.62
N SER A 135 15.64 24.28 3.39
CA SER A 135 16.34 24.41 2.10
C SER A 135 17.25 23.22 1.82
N THR A 136 18.07 22.80 2.80
CA THR A 136 19.02 21.71 2.60
C THR A 136 18.32 20.36 2.43
N LEU A 137 17.26 20.07 3.21
CA LEU A 137 16.49 18.83 3.02
C LEU A 137 15.70 18.84 1.71
N THR A 138 15.17 19.98 1.28
CA THR A 138 14.50 20.09 -0.03
C THR A 138 15.47 19.75 -1.16
N ASN A 139 16.72 20.22 -1.09
CA ASN A 139 17.74 19.88 -2.09
C ASN A 139 18.14 18.40 -2.05
N VAL A 140 18.21 17.78 -0.87
CA VAL A 140 18.42 16.34 -0.73
C VAL A 140 17.28 15.55 -1.40
N MET A 141 16.03 15.90 -1.11
CA MET A 141 14.85 15.29 -1.74
C MET A 141 14.83 15.48 -3.25
N TYR A 142 15.19 16.67 -3.74
CA TYR A 142 15.27 16.93 -5.17
C TYR A 142 16.35 16.13 -5.86
N ASN A 143 17.55 16.06 -5.28
CA ASN A 143 18.63 15.26 -5.82
C ASN A 143 18.24 13.77 -5.91
N HIS A 144 17.60 13.25 -4.87
CA HIS A 144 17.10 11.88 -4.87
C HIS A 144 16.09 11.63 -6.00
N ILE A 145 15.03 12.44 -6.07
CA ILE A 145 14.00 12.32 -7.11
C ILE A 145 14.63 12.41 -8.51
N ASP A 146 15.49 13.40 -8.74
CA ASP A 146 16.16 13.58 -10.04
C ASP A 146 17.01 12.37 -10.39
N LYS A 147 17.82 11.85 -9.47
CA LYS A 147 18.74 10.73 -9.75
C LYS A 147 18.01 9.41 -9.96
N VAL A 148 17.00 9.12 -9.15
CA VAL A 148 16.20 7.90 -9.28
C VAL A 148 15.36 7.91 -10.56
N MET A 149 14.64 9.00 -10.83
CA MET A 149 13.77 9.06 -12.01
C MET A 149 14.57 9.15 -13.32
N ASN A 150 15.71 9.85 -13.34
CA ASN A 150 16.56 9.91 -14.54
C ASN A 150 17.27 8.59 -14.85
N HIS A 151 17.44 7.69 -13.87
CA HIS A 151 18.04 6.38 -14.13
C HIS A 151 17.13 5.49 -14.97
N TRP A 152 15.80 5.56 -14.76
CA TRP A 152 14.79 4.89 -15.58
C TRP A 152 13.97 5.88 -16.43
N SER A 153 14.67 6.75 -17.16
CA SER A 153 14.05 7.74 -18.05
C SER A 153 13.34 7.10 -19.25
N ASP A 154 12.66 7.93 -20.05
CA ASP A 154 12.05 7.55 -21.34
C ASP A 154 10.86 6.58 -21.24
N GLY A 155 10.07 6.71 -20.18
CA GLY A 155 8.80 5.98 -20.02
C GLY A 155 8.96 4.51 -19.66
N GLN A 156 10.15 4.09 -19.20
CA GLN A 156 10.35 2.75 -18.64
C GLN A 156 9.43 2.52 -17.43
N ILE A 157 9.25 3.54 -16.60
CA ILE A 157 8.33 3.52 -15.47
C ILE A 157 6.99 4.15 -15.88
N TYR A 158 5.92 3.36 -15.82
CA TYR A 158 4.57 3.80 -16.22
C TYR A 158 3.96 4.77 -15.20
N ALA A 159 4.17 4.50 -13.91
CA ALA A 159 3.67 5.32 -12.82
C ALA A 159 4.65 5.31 -11.65
N TRP A 160 4.70 6.39 -10.87
CA TRP A 160 5.45 6.52 -9.64
C TRP A 160 4.54 6.87 -8.48
N ASP A 161 4.66 6.13 -7.38
CA ASP A 161 4.30 6.63 -6.06
C ASP A 161 5.33 7.69 -5.65
N VAL A 162 4.98 8.96 -5.85
CA VAL A 162 5.88 10.07 -5.56
C VAL A 162 5.99 10.30 -4.05
N VAL A 163 4.85 10.27 -3.37
CA VAL A 163 4.79 10.36 -1.91
C VAL A 163 3.88 9.27 -1.39
N ASN A 164 4.39 8.52 -0.41
CA ASN A 164 3.67 7.42 0.24
C ASN A 164 3.29 7.80 1.68
N GLU A 165 2.06 7.50 2.09
CA GLU A 165 1.57 7.48 3.48
C GLU A 165 1.82 8.75 4.31
N ALA A 166 1.53 9.93 3.74
CA ALA A 166 1.77 11.23 4.36
C ALA A 166 0.69 11.71 5.34
N PHE A 167 -0.33 10.88 5.64
CA PHE A 167 -1.44 11.25 6.52
C PHE A 167 -1.63 10.28 7.69
N GLU A 168 -2.11 10.81 8.81
CA GLU A 168 -2.62 10.06 9.95
C GLU A 168 -4.12 9.76 9.81
N TRP A 169 -4.64 8.83 10.62
CA TRP A 169 -6.05 8.41 10.60
C TRP A 169 -7.07 9.56 10.74
N ASN A 170 -6.71 10.60 11.49
CA ASN A 170 -7.55 11.78 11.69
C ASN A 170 -7.53 12.77 10.50
N GLY A 171 -6.75 12.50 9.45
CA GLY A 171 -6.60 13.37 8.28
C GLY A 171 -5.58 14.49 8.42
N THR A 172 -4.80 14.54 9.50
CA THR A 172 -3.64 15.45 9.62
C THR A 172 -2.40 14.85 8.96
N ARG A 173 -1.38 15.68 8.73
CA ARG A 173 -0.09 15.23 8.20
C ARG A 173 0.61 14.29 9.18
N ARG A 174 1.20 13.21 8.64
CA ARG A 174 2.07 12.29 9.37
C ARG A 174 3.40 12.95 9.70
N ALA A 175 3.88 12.73 10.93
CA ALA A 175 5.23 13.15 11.32
C ALA A 175 6.30 12.38 10.54
N SER A 176 7.25 13.10 9.96
CA SER A 176 8.42 12.56 9.26
C SER A 176 9.52 13.62 9.23
N VAL A 177 10.76 13.25 8.88
CA VAL A 177 11.83 14.25 8.72
C VAL A 177 11.43 15.34 7.71
N PHE A 178 10.76 14.95 6.61
CA PHE A 178 10.25 15.88 5.61
C PHE A 178 9.17 16.80 6.17
N GLN A 179 8.16 16.25 6.85
CA GLN A 179 7.08 17.04 7.44
C GLN A 179 7.58 17.98 8.54
N ASN A 180 8.54 17.55 9.36
CA ASN A 180 9.03 18.33 10.49
C ASN A 180 9.98 19.45 10.06
N VAL A 181 10.79 19.24 9.01
CA VAL A 181 11.83 20.18 8.58
C VAL A 181 11.34 21.09 7.43
N ILE A 182 10.62 20.53 6.45
CA ILE A 182 10.13 21.29 5.28
C ILE A 182 8.70 21.82 5.53
N GLY A 183 7.86 21.05 6.23
CA GLY A 183 6.44 21.37 6.44
C GLY A 183 5.57 20.90 5.27
N ASN A 184 4.30 21.30 5.27
CA ASN A 184 3.27 20.81 4.34
C ASN A 184 3.64 20.88 2.84
N SER A 185 4.56 21.77 2.46
CA SER A 185 4.98 21.98 1.08
C SER A 185 5.81 20.83 0.50
N TYR A 186 6.42 19.96 1.33
CA TYR A 186 7.33 18.92 0.83
C TYR A 186 6.67 18.02 -0.22
N ILE A 187 5.37 17.74 -0.07
CA ILE A 187 4.61 16.90 -1.00
C ILE A 187 4.47 17.60 -2.34
N GLU A 188 4.01 18.86 -2.36
CA GLU A 188 3.92 19.64 -3.61
C GLU A 188 5.28 19.76 -4.30
N LEU A 189 6.33 20.04 -3.54
CA LEU A 189 7.69 20.15 -4.03
C LEU A 189 8.13 18.84 -4.70
N ALA A 190 7.86 17.69 -4.06
CA ALA A 190 8.18 16.37 -4.62
C ALA A 190 7.45 16.12 -5.95
N PHE A 191 6.13 16.37 -6.02
CA PHE A 191 5.36 16.21 -7.27
C PHE A 191 5.85 17.12 -8.40
N ARG A 192 6.10 18.40 -8.11
CA ARG A 192 6.63 19.34 -9.12
C ARG A 192 8.00 18.92 -9.62
N ARG A 193 8.87 18.45 -8.72
CA ARG A 193 10.20 17.95 -9.09
C ARG A 193 10.10 16.65 -9.90
N ALA A 194 9.27 15.71 -9.50
CA ALA A 194 9.05 14.46 -10.23
C ALA A 194 8.56 14.71 -11.66
N ARG A 195 7.62 15.65 -11.85
CA ARG A 195 7.16 16.04 -13.20
C ARG A 195 8.26 16.72 -14.03
N ALA A 196 9.16 17.46 -13.40
CA ALA A 196 10.29 18.07 -14.10
C ALA A 196 11.32 17.03 -14.53
N ALA A 197 11.49 15.95 -13.76
CA ALA A 197 12.37 14.83 -14.10
C ALA A 197 11.78 13.94 -15.21
N ASP A 198 10.47 13.65 -15.18
CA ASP A 198 9.78 12.90 -16.23
C ASP A 198 8.41 13.53 -16.58
N PRO A 199 8.25 14.10 -17.79
CA PRO A 199 7.01 14.76 -18.21
C PRO A 199 5.88 13.79 -18.61
N VAL A 200 6.15 12.50 -18.74
CA VAL A 200 5.21 11.50 -19.29
C VAL A 200 4.68 10.55 -18.23
N THR A 201 5.52 10.12 -17.28
CA THR A 201 5.13 9.14 -16.25
C THR A 201 3.95 9.64 -15.40
N LYS A 202 3.13 8.72 -14.91
CA LYS A 202 2.00 9.04 -14.02
C LYS A 202 2.50 9.28 -12.60
N LEU A 203 2.09 10.38 -11.99
CA LEU A 203 2.49 10.74 -10.63
C LEU A 203 1.34 10.48 -9.65
N ILE A 204 1.56 9.56 -8.72
CA ILE A 204 0.56 9.01 -7.80
C ILE A 204 0.93 9.40 -6.36
N TYR A 205 -0.10 9.75 -5.59
CA TYR A 205 -0.05 9.73 -4.12
C TYR A 205 -0.63 8.40 -3.62
N ASN A 206 0.09 7.65 -2.79
CA ASN A 206 -0.33 6.31 -2.34
C ASN A 206 -0.44 6.23 -0.81
N ASP A 207 -1.46 5.51 -0.31
CA ASP A 207 -1.71 5.38 1.13
C ASP A 207 -2.66 4.21 1.47
N TYR A 208 -2.55 3.68 2.69
CA TYR A 208 -3.54 2.75 3.27
C TYR A 208 -4.63 3.47 4.04
N GLY A 209 -5.73 2.77 4.29
CA GLY A 209 -6.81 3.27 5.17
C GLY A 209 -7.61 4.39 4.53
N ILE A 210 -7.38 4.65 3.24
CA ILE A 210 -8.07 5.66 2.45
C ILE A 210 -9.04 5.07 1.43
N GLU A 211 -9.36 3.78 1.53
CA GLU A 211 -10.22 3.05 0.60
C GLU A 211 -11.66 3.55 0.66
N THR A 212 -12.15 3.86 1.86
CA THR A 212 -13.51 4.35 2.14
C THR A 212 -13.52 5.84 2.49
N VAL A 213 -14.70 6.48 2.46
CA VAL A 213 -14.86 7.86 2.93
C VAL A 213 -14.71 7.92 4.46
N ASN A 214 -13.64 8.54 4.92
CA ASN A 214 -13.30 8.74 6.33
C ASN A 214 -12.43 10.00 6.48
N SER A 215 -11.95 10.29 7.69
CA SER A 215 -11.14 11.49 7.97
C SER A 215 -9.80 11.50 7.20
N LYS A 216 -9.07 10.37 7.20
CA LYS A 216 -7.80 10.22 6.47
C LYS A 216 -7.98 10.45 4.98
N SER A 217 -8.92 9.75 4.35
CA SER A 217 -9.19 9.87 2.91
C SER A 217 -9.72 11.26 2.53
N THR A 218 -10.41 11.94 3.45
CA THR A 218 -10.84 13.33 3.25
C THR A 218 -9.66 14.32 3.33
N GLY A 219 -8.70 14.10 4.23
CA GLY A 219 -7.44 14.85 4.25
C GLY A 219 -6.67 14.73 2.93
N VAL A 220 -6.53 13.50 2.43
CA VAL A 220 -5.92 13.21 1.13
C VAL A 220 -6.69 13.87 0.00
N TYR A 221 -8.02 13.70 -0.05
CA TYR A 221 -8.88 14.33 -1.06
C TYR A 221 -8.72 15.85 -1.10
N ASN A 222 -8.71 16.51 0.06
CA ASN A 222 -8.55 17.96 0.12
C ASN A 222 -7.18 18.41 -0.41
N MET A 223 -6.11 17.68 -0.11
CA MET A 223 -4.79 17.96 -0.66
C MET A 223 -4.77 17.82 -2.18
N ILE A 224 -5.28 16.70 -2.71
CA ILE A 224 -5.28 16.46 -4.16
C ILE A 224 -6.14 17.51 -4.86
N ALA A 225 -7.32 17.85 -4.33
CA ALA A 225 -8.19 18.89 -4.88
C ALA A 225 -7.50 20.27 -4.91
N ASP A 226 -6.82 20.66 -3.82
CA ASP A 226 -6.01 21.89 -3.77
C ASP A 226 -4.91 21.87 -4.83
N PHE A 227 -4.15 20.77 -4.92
CA PHE A 227 -3.08 20.58 -5.90
C PHE A 227 -3.58 20.72 -7.33
N LYS A 228 -4.70 20.06 -7.67
CA LYS A 228 -5.32 20.18 -8.99
C LYS A 228 -5.76 21.61 -9.28
N SER A 229 -6.32 22.33 -8.30
CA SER A 229 -6.74 23.73 -8.47
C SER A 229 -5.58 24.70 -8.73
N ARG A 230 -4.37 24.38 -8.23
CA ARG A 230 -3.16 25.20 -8.36
C ARG A 230 -2.17 24.68 -9.42
N GLY A 231 -2.57 23.70 -10.23
CA GLY A 231 -1.72 23.13 -11.27
C GLY A 231 -0.47 22.40 -10.75
N VAL A 232 -0.56 21.78 -9.57
CA VAL A 232 0.45 20.82 -9.11
C VAL A 232 0.25 19.51 -9.90
N PRO A 233 1.29 18.92 -10.49
CA PRO A 233 1.17 17.74 -11.34
C PRO A 233 0.93 16.50 -10.49
N ILE A 234 -0.33 16.13 -10.33
CA ILE A 234 -0.75 14.86 -9.70
C ILE A 234 -1.80 14.21 -10.60
N ASP A 235 -1.51 12.98 -11.00
CA ASP A 235 -2.30 12.25 -11.99
C ASP A 235 -3.17 11.17 -11.37
N GLY A 236 -2.79 10.65 -10.20
CA GLY A 236 -3.49 9.53 -9.58
C GLY A 236 -3.45 9.50 -8.06
N VAL A 237 -4.31 8.66 -7.51
CA VAL A 237 -4.29 8.21 -6.12
C VAL A 237 -4.24 6.69 -6.06
N GLY A 238 -3.32 6.17 -5.26
CA GLY A 238 -3.17 4.75 -4.93
C GLY A 238 -3.93 4.43 -3.64
N LEU A 239 -4.79 3.43 -3.69
CA LEU A 239 -5.46 2.84 -2.54
C LEU A 239 -4.76 1.49 -2.28
N GLN A 240 -3.97 1.41 -1.20
CA GLN A 240 -3.18 0.21 -0.92
C GLN A 240 -4.05 -1.04 -0.81
N MET A 241 -5.21 -0.95 -0.13
CA MET A 241 -6.19 -2.04 -0.07
C MET A 241 -5.70 -3.28 0.70
N HIS A 242 -4.97 -3.06 1.80
CA HIS A 242 -4.65 -4.11 2.78
C HIS A 242 -5.88 -4.42 3.64
N LEU A 243 -6.57 -5.52 3.35
CA LEU A 243 -7.85 -5.87 3.96
C LEU A 243 -7.78 -7.16 4.78
N SER A 244 -8.90 -7.47 5.43
CA SER A 244 -9.16 -8.78 6.05
C SER A 244 -10.31 -9.49 5.34
N GLY A 245 -10.52 -10.77 5.66
CA GLY A 245 -11.63 -11.57 5.13
C GLY A 245 -13.04 -11.03 5.43
N THR A 246 -13.18 -10.02 6.31
CA THR A 246 -14.46 -9.34 6.54
C THR A 246 -14.76 -8.26 5.50
N GLY A 247 -13.76 -7.85 4.70
CA GLY A 247 -13.90 -6.81 3.69
C GLY A 247 -14.12 -5.42 4.27
N ILE A 248 -14.70 -4.54 3.45
CA ILE A 248 -14.98 -3.14 3.74
C ILE A 248 -16.38 -2.75 3.22
N ASP A 249 -16.80 -1.51 3.49
CA ASP A 249 -17.98 -0.94 2.83
C ASP A 249 -17.67 -0.64 1.35
N TYR A 250 -18.11 -1.54 0.46
CA TYR A 250 -17.90 -1.42 -0.98
C TYR A 250 -18.69 -0.28 -1.64
N ASN A 251 -19.76 0.21 -1.01
CA ASN A 251 -20.47 1.39 -1.51
C ASN A 251 -19.66 2.65 -1.18
N SER A 252 -19.11 2.72 0.03
CA SER A 252 -18.18 3.79 0.42
C SER A 252 -16.89 3.77 -0.41
N LEU A 253 -16.36 2.58 -0.75
CA LEU A 253 -15.26 2.45 -1.72
C LEU A 253 -15.62 3.07 -3.07
N ALA A 254 -16.77 2.69 -3.65
CA ALA A 254 -17.20 3.24 -4.94
C ALA A 254 -17.39 4.77 -4.88
N GLN A 255 -18.01 5.28 -3.81
CA GLN A 255 -18.16 6.72 -3.58
C GLN A 255 -16.81 7.43 -3.48
N ASN A 256 -15.86 6.84 -2.75
CA ASN A 256 -14.55 7.41 -2.56
C ASN A 256 -13.75 7.46 -3.87
N MET A 257 -13.76 6.39 -4.67
CA MET A 257 -13.15 6.41 -6.00
C MET A 257 -13.82 7.45 -6.91
N GLN A 258 -15.14 7.59 -6.85
CA GLN A 258 -15.86 8.58 -7.65
C GLN A 258 -15.46 10.02 -7.29
N ARG A 259 -15.27 10.36 -6.00
CA ARG A 259 -14.85 11.73 -5.65
C ARG A 259 -13.44 12.04 -6.16
N PHE A 260 -12.51 11.10 -6.11
CA PHE A 260 -11.18 11.29 -6.70
C PHE A 260 -11.25 11.43 -8.23
N ALA A 261 -12.06 10.60 -8.90
CA ALA A 261 -12.31 10.72 -10.33
C ALA A 261 -12.90 12.10 -10.71
N ASN A 262 -13.81 12.65 -9.90
CA ASN A 262 -14.45 13.96 -10.14
C ASN A 262 -13.46 15.14 -10.12
N ILE A 263 -12.34 15.01 -9.40
CA ILE A 263 -11.27 16.04 -9.39
C ILE A 263 -10.17 15.74 -10.42
N GLY A 264 -10.42 14.79 -11.33
CA GLY A 264 -9.59 14.56 -12.51
C GLY A 264 -8.28 13.82 -12.21
N VAL A 265 -8.30 12.88 -11.25
CA VAL A 265 -7.20 11.93 -11.03
C VAL A 265 -7.64 10.49 -11.27
N GLU A 266 -6.71 9.67 -11.76
CA GLU A 266 -6.84 8.22 -11.88
C GLU A 266 -6.82 7.55 -10.50
N VAL A 267 -7.40 6.36 -10.41
CA VAL A 267 -7.39 5.54 -9.19
C VAL A 267 -6.65 4.24 -9.48
N TYR A 268 -5.87 3.79 -8.51
CA TYR A 268 -5.10 2.56 -8.58
C TYR A 268 -5.35 1.77 -7.31
N ILE A 269 -5.69 0.48 -7.44
CA ILE A 269 -5.56 -0.45 -6.32
C ILE A 269 -4.12 -0.99 -6.37
N THR A 270 -3.29 -0.62 -5.40
CA THR A 270 -1.82 -0.67 -5.53
C THR A 270 -1.18 -1.84 -4.77
N GLU A 271 -1.78 -2.30 -3.68
CA GLU A 271 -1.13 -3.23 -2.73
C GLU A 271 -2.10 -4.27 -2.16
N MET A 272 -3.06 -4.72 -2.97
CA MET A 272 -4.17 -5.51 -2.44
C MET A 272 -3.72 -6.85 -1.85
N ASP A 273 -4.11 -7.08 -0.62
CA ASP A 273 -4.01 -8.36 0.06
C ASP A 273 -5.18 -8.51 1.04
N VAL A 274 -5.62 -9.75 1.32
CA VAL A 274 -6.82 -10.00 2.13
C VAL A 274 -6.55 -11.09 3.16
N GLY A 275 -6.11 -10.70 4.35
CA GLY A 275 -5.77 -11.67 5.41
C GLY A 275 -6.96 -12.47 5.93
N ILE A 276 -6.77 -13.77 6.11
CA ILE A 276 -7.74 -14.71 6.68
C ILE A 276 -7.16 -15.47 7.88
N SER A 277 -8.02 -15.80 8.84
CA SER A 277 -7.61 -16.48 10.08
C SER A 277 -7.29 -17.96 9.91
N SER A 278 -7.70 -18.59 8.81
CA SER A 278 -7.37 -19.98 8.46
C SER A 278 -7.68 -20.28 7.00
N THR A 279 -7.12 -21.35 6.45
CA THR A 279 -7.39 -21.85 5.08
C THR A 279 -8.64 -22.74 4.96
N SER A 280 -9.57 -22.64 5.92
CA SER A 280 -10.87 -23.31 5.83
C SER A 280 -11.67 -22.84 4.59
N SER A 281 -12.52 -23.71 4.04
CA SER A 281 -13.31 -23.40 2.84
C SER A 281 -14.17 -22.13 2.98
N SER A 282 -14.72 -21.87 4.18
CA SER A 282 -15.50 -20.66 4.46
C SER A 282 -14.65 -19.40 4.42
N ASN A 283 -13.45 -19.43 5.01
CA ASN A 283 -12.53 -18.29 5.01
C ASN A 283 -11.98 -18.01 3.61
N LEU A 284 -11.61 -19.06 2.85
CA LEU A 284 -11.19 -18.91 1.45
C LEU A 284 -12.30 -18.34 0.57
N THR A 285 -13.55 -18.72 0.82
CA THR A 285 -14.73 -18.16 0.13
C THR A 285 -14.94 -16.68 0.50
N ALA A 286 -14.82 -16.33 1.78
CA ALA A 286 -14.90 -14.94 2.23
C ALA A 286 -13.80 -14.08 1.59
N GLN A 287 -12.56 -14.56 1.58
CA GLN A 287 -11.44 -13.92 0.88
C GLN A 287 -11.74 -13.69 -0.59
N ALA A 288 -12.22 -14.72 -1.29
CA ALA A 288 -12.58 -14.63 -2.70
C ALA A 288 -13.67 -13.59 -2.97
N ASN A 289 -14.65 -13.48 -2.07
CA ASN A 289 -15.69 -12.45 -2.16
C ASN A 289 -15.12 -11.04 -2.00
N VAL A 290 -14.14 -10.83 -1.11
CA VAL A 290 -13.49 -9.52 -0.96
C VAL A 290 -12.75 -9.13 -2.24
N TYR A 291 -11.92 -10.02 -2.78
CA TYR A 291 -11.23 -9.81 -4.06
C TYR A 291 -12.20 -9.49 -5.20
N SER A 292 -13.28 -10.28 -5.33
CA SER A 292 -14.32 -10.07 -6.35
C SER A 292 -14.99 -8.69 -6.22
N ASN A 293 -15.39 -8.31 -5.00
CA ASN A 293 -16.10 -7.05 -4.77
C ASN A 293 -15.22 -5.83 -5.04
N VAL A 294 -13.96 -5.85 -4.62
CA VAL A 294 -13.00 -4.76 -4.92
C VAL A 294 -12.78 -4.65 -6.43
N LEU A 295 -12.51 -5.77 -7.11
CA LEU A 295 -12.33 -5.78 -8.57
C LEU A 295 -13.58 -5.23 -9.27
N ALA A 296 -14.78 -5.65 -8.87
CA ALA A 296 -16.03 -5.19 -9.46
C ALA A 296 -16.22 -3.67 -9.31
N ARG A 297 -15.86 -3.08 -8.16
CA ARG A 297 -15.92 -1.62 -7.97
C ARG A 297 -14.88 -0.90 -8.80
N CYS A 298 -13.65 -1.41 -8.87
CA CYS A 298 -12.61 -0.82 -9.70
C CYS A 298 -13.01 -0.87 -11.20
N LYS A 299 -13.45 -2.02 -11.71
CA LYS A 299 -13.88 -2.18 -13.10
C LYS A 299 -15.10 -1.31 -13.47
N ALA A 300 -15.98 -1.03 -12.50
CA ALA A 300 -17.12 -0.15 -12.70
C ALA A 300 -16.75 1.35 -12.71
N GLN A 301 -15.56 1.72 -12.23
CA GLN A 301 -15.06 3.09 -12.22
C GLN A 301 -14.10 3.31 -13.40
N PRO A 302 -14.45 4.07 -14.45
CA PRO A 302 -13.59 4.28 -15.62
C PRO A 302 -12.21 4.86 -15.32
N MET A 303 -12.07 5.59 -14.22
CA MET A 303 -10.78 6.14 -13.76
C MET A 303 -9.93 5.16 -12.96
N CYS A 304 -10.45 3.98 -12.59
CA CYS A 304 -9.65 2.93 -11.96
C CYS A 304 -8.84 2.18 -13.02
N LYS A 305 -7.51 2.27 -12.97
CA LYS A 305 -6.62 1.79 -14.05
C LYS A 305 -5.94 0.47 -13.74
N ALA A 306 -5.76 0.14 -12.47
CA ALA A 306 -5.04 -1.04 -12.05
C ALA A 306 -5.62 -1.70 -10.81
N LEU A 307 -5.44 -3.01 -10.73
CA LEU A 307 -5.47 -3.78 -9.49
C LEU A 307 -4.16 -4.55 -9.37
N GLN A 308 -3.42 -4.29 -8.30
CA GLN A 308 -2.16 -4.95 -7.99
C GLN A 308 -2.30 -5.68 -6.67
N VAL A 309 -1.77 -6.90 -6.59
CA VAL A 309 -1.69 -7.67 -5.36
C VAL A 309 -0.31 -7.57 -4.71
N TRP A 310 -0.20 -7.50 -3.39
CA TRP A 310 1.08 -7.28 -2.71
C TRP A 310 1.88 -8.57 -2.48
N GLY A 311 2.16 -9.28 -3.58
CA GLY A 311 2.91 -10.53 -3.63
C GLY A 311 2.32 -11.54 -4.62
N ILE A 312 2.94 -12.72 -4.74
CA ILE A 312 2.42 -13.82 -5.57
C ILE A 312 1.94 -15.00 -4.71
N PRO A 313 2.80 -15.87 -4.14
CA PRO A 313 2.34 -16.93 -3.23
C PRO A 313 2.36 -16.45 -1.77
N ASP A 314 1.45 -17.00 -0.97
CA ASP A 314 1.32 -16.69 0.46
C ASP A 314 2.66 -16.76 1.23
N LYS A 315 3.54 -17.73 0.94
CA LYS A 315 4.86 -17.87 1.60
C LYS A 315 5.81 -16.68 1.48
N TYR A 316 5.61 -15.81 0.48
CA TYR A 316 6.43 -14.61 0.28
C TYR A 316 5.67 -13.33 0.62
N SER A 317 4.46 -13.44 1.17
CA SER A 317 3.73 -12.31 1.69
C SER A 317 4.44 -11.71 2.90
N TRP A 318 4.44 -10.38 2.99
CA TRP A 318 4.83 -9.65 4.21
C TRP A 318 3.92 -9.93 5.42
N ARG A 319 2.73 -10.49 5.14
CA ARG A 319 1.67 -10.86 6.07
C ARG A 319 1.54 -12.38 6.18
N THR A 320 1.32 -12.91 7.38
CA THR A 320 1.22 -14.36 7.64
C THR A 320 -0.17 -14.94 7.41
N GLU A 321 -1.20 -14.10 7.21
CA GLU A 321 -2.61 -14.49 7.17
C GLU A 321 -3.08 -15.04 5.80
N HIS A 322 -2.21 -15.75 5.08
CA HIS A 322 -2.48 -16.32 3.75
C HIS A 322 -3.25 -15.38 2.81
N PRO A 323 -2.75 -14.17 2.51
CA PRO A 323 -3.61 -13.11 2.02
C PRO A 323 -3.70 -13.02 0.48
N LEU A 324 -2.93 -13.83 -0.26
CA LEU A 324 -2.70 -13.67 -1.71
C LEU A 324 -3.54 -14.62 -2.58
N LEU A 325 -3.34 -14.54 -3.90
CA LEU A 325 -4.09 -15.32 -4.88
C LEU A 325 -3.61 -16.78 -4.99
N PHE A 326 -2.37 -17.04 -4.59
CA PHE A 326 -1.74 -18.36 -4.65
C PHE A 326 -1.30 -18.83 -3.27
N ASP A 327 -1.42 -20.12 -2.99
CA ASP A 327 -0.85 -20.72 -1.78
C ASP A 327 0.68 -20.86 -1.87
N ASP A 328 1.30 -21.38 -0.81
CA ASP A 328 2.76 -21.57 -0.71
C ASP A 328 3.37 -22.46 -1.83
N ASN A 329 2.53 -23.30 -2.45
CA ASN A 329 2.90 -24.24 -3.50
C ASN A 329 2.50 -23.74 -4.90
N TYR A 330 2.12 -22.46 -5.02
CA TYR A 330 1.63 -21.81 -6.23
C TYR A 330 0.31 -22.39 -6.77
N ASN A 331 -0.49 -23.08 -5.95
CA ASN A 331 -1.84 -23.44 -6.36
C ASN A 331 -2.73 -22.20 -6.28
N ALA A 332 -3.52 -21.97 -7.33
CA ALA A 332 -4.53 -20.91 -7.31
C ALA A 332 -5.58 -21.18 -6.23
N LYS A 333 -5.79 -20.19 -5.37
CA LYS A 333 -6.84 -20.18 -4.34
C LYS A 333 -8.17 -19.73 -4.93
N PRO A 334 -9.31 -19.90 -4.23
CA PRO A 334 -10.60 -19.34 -4.65
C PRO A 334 -10.55 -17.85 -5.01
N ALA A 335 -9.68 -17.07 -4.34
CA ALA A 335 -9.43 -15.66 -4.68
C ALA A 335 -8.92 -15.43 -6.11
N TYR A 336 -8.01 -16.27 -6.61
CA TYR A 336 -7.55 -16.22 -8.00
C TYR A 336 -8.72 -16.39 -8.97
N TYR A 337 -9.55 -17.42 -8.76
CA TYR A 337 -10.66 -17.72 -9.66
C TYR A 337 -11.76 -16.64 -9.60
N ALA A 338 -11.95 -15.98 -8.45
CA ALA A 338 -12.83 -14.84 -8.34
C ALA A 338 -12.35 -13.64 -9.18
N ILE A 339 -11.05 -13.33 -9.15
CA ILE A 339 -10.45 -12.31 -10.02
C ILE A 339 -10.55 -12.74 -11.49
N GLN A 340 -10.23 -13.99 -11.82
CA GLN A 340 -10.29 -14.53 -13.18
C GLN A 340 -11.71 -14.40 -13.78
N ALA A 341 -12.75 -14.74 -13.02
CA ALA A 341 -14.14 -14.61 -13.46
C ALA A 341 -14.56 -13.14 -13.63
N GLY A 342 -14.13 -12.25 -12.72
CA GLY A 342 -14.51 -10.84 -12.76
C GLY A 342 -13.77 -10.02 -13.81
N ILE A 343 -12.51 -10.36 -14.12
CA ILE A 343 -11.66 -9.52 -14.98
C ILE A 343 -11.99 -9.68 -16.47
N GLY A 344 -12.39 -10.90 -16.88
CA GLY A 344 -12.76 -11.24 -18.25
C GLY A 344 -14.20 -10.89 -18.64
N ASN A 345 -15.09 -10.71 -17.67
CA ASN A 345 -16.46 -10.28 -17.93
C ASN A 345 -16.47 -8.76 -18.11
N GLY A 346 -16.46 -8.30 -19.37
CA GLY A 346 -16.65 -6.89 -19.75
C GLY A 346 -18.01 -6.30 -19.41
N THR A 347 -18.74 -6.84 -18.43
CA THR A 347 -20.06 -6.38 -18.03
C THR A 347 -19.94 -5.39 -16.89
N THR A 348 -20.22 -4.12 -17.19
CA THR A 348 -20.69 -3.13 -16.23
C THR A 348 -21.75 -3.79 -15.34
N PRO A 349 -21.63 -3.76 -14.00
CA PRO A 349 -22.72 -4.19 -13.14
C PRO A 349 -23.97 -3.39 -13.54
N THR A 350 -25.03 -4.08 -13.93
CA THR A 350 -26.33 -3.47 -14.16
C THR A 350 -26.68 -2.62 -12.95
N ASN A 351 -26.87 -1.31 -13.20
CA ASN A 351 -27.41 -0.37 -12.24
C ASN A 351 -28.72 -0.93 -11.69
N THR A 352 -28.71 -1.47 -10.47
CA THR A 352 -29.88 -1.34 -9.62
C THR A 352 -30.00 0.15 -9.36
N ALA A 353 -30.96 0.78 -10.04
CA ALA A 353 -31.16 2.22 -10.01
C ALA A 353 -31.11 2.75 -8.58
N VAL A 354 -30.18 3.66 -8.32
CA VAL A 354 -30.27 4.58 -7.18
C VAL A 354 -31.57 5.38 -7.39
N PRO A 355 -32.48 5.45 -6.41
CA PRO A 355 -33.69 6.25 -6.56
C PRO A 355 -33.26 7.70 -6.80
N THR A 356 -33.64 8.23 -7.96
CA THR A 356 -33.54 9.65 -8.24
C THR A 356 -34.46 10.36 -7.26
N ALA A 357 -33.89 11.16 -6.36
CA ALA A 357 -34.68 12.05 -5.51
C ALA A 357 -35.35 13.09 -6.41
N THR A 358 -36.66 12.92 -6.63
CA THR A 358 -37.51 13.89 -7.29
C THR A 358 -37.47 15.20 -6.51
N ARG A 359 -37.03 16.29 -7.16
CA ARG A 359 -37.20 17.66 -6.64
C ARG A 359 -38.69 17.92 -6.44
N THR A 360 -39.16 17.89 -5.21
CA THR A 360 -40.43 18.49 -4.83
C THR A 360 -40.19 19.97 -4.54
N ALA A 361 -40.96 20.83 -5.19
CA ALA A 361 -40.89 22.28 -5.04
C ALA A 361 -41.12 22.71 -3.59
N VAL A 362 -40.31 23.65 -3.12
CA VAL A 362 -40.41 24.30 -1.80
C VAL A 362 -41.61 25.25 -1.80
N PRO A 363 -42.55 25.18 -0.84
CA PRO A 363 -43.52 26.24 -0.63
C PRO A 363 -42.85 27.41 0.10
N THR A 364 -43.05 28.61 -0.43
CA THR A 364 -42.70 29.89 0.20
C THR A 364 -43.42 30.03 1.54
N ALA A 365 -42.66 30.13 2.64
CA ALA A 365 -43.19 30.43 3.96
C ALA A 365 -42.91 31.89 4.34
N THR A 366 -44.00 32.60 4.63
CA THR A 366 -44.09 33.99 5.08
C THR A 366 -43.41 34.18 6.45
N ARG A 367 -42.65 35.27 6.59
CA ARG A 367 -42.02 35.72 7.84
C ARG A 367 -43.08 36.15 8.87
N THR A 368 -43.03 35.56 10.06
CA THR A 368 -43.56 36.16 11.29
C THR A 368 -42.46 36.15 12.36
N ALA A 369 -42.19 37.30 12.96
CA ALA A 369 -41.14 37.52 13.95
C ALA A 369 -41.68 37.40 15.37
N VAL A 370 -41.05 36.59 16.24
CA VAL A 370 -41.06 36.72 17.72
C VAL A 370 -39.83 35.96 18.31
N PRO A 371 -39.45 36.11 19.58
CA PRO A 371 -38.34 36.95 20.03
C PRO A 371 -37.15 36.17 20.61
N THR A 372 -36.04 36.88 20.77
CA THR A 372 -34.78 36.46 21.41
C THR A 372 -34.96 35.86 22.81
N THR A 373 -34.56 34.59 22.96
CA THR A 373 -34.02 34.03 24.20
C THR A 373 -32.71 33.31 23.86
N VAL A 374 -31.67 33.61 24.63
CA VAL A 374 -30.32 33.03 24.51
C VAL A 374 -30.22 31.84 25.46
N PRO A 375 -29.95 30.61 24.99
CA PRO A 375 -29.41 29.53 25.81
C PRO A 375 -27.90 29.44 25.60
N GLY A 376 -27.16 29.36 26.71
CA GLY A 376 -25.71 29.43 26.78
C GLY A 376 -24.96 28.31 26.06
N THR A 377 -23.75 28.66 25.65
CA THR A 377 -22.66 27.80 25.21
C THR A 377 -22.38 26.68 26.21
N ALA A 378 -22.63 25.43 25.81
CA ALA A 378 -22.06 24.25 26.45
C ALA A 378 -20.71 23.94 25.78
N THR A 379 -19.63 24.18 26.50
CA THR A 379 -18.28 23.72 26.14
C THR A 379 -18.17 22.21 26.39
N PRO A 380 -17.55 21.42 25.49
CA PRO A 380 -17.23 20.03 25.77
C PRO A 380 -16.13 19.96 26.85
N VAL A 381 -16.42 19.28 27.96
CA VAL A 381 -15.42 18.99 29.00
C VAL A 381 -14.56 17.84 28.53
N VAL A 382 -13.29 18.14 28.22
CA VAL A 382 -12.22 17.14 28.10
C VAL A 382 -11.78 16.75 29.52
N PRO A 383 -11.77 15.47 29.92
CA PRO A 383 -11.19 15.08 31.19
C PRO A 383 -9.67 15.23 31.11
N THR A 384 -9.15 16.30 31.71
CA THR A 384 -7.72 16.53 31.91
C THR A 384 -7.24 15.66 33.08
N SER A 385 -6.46 14.61 32.82
CA SER A 385 -5.64 13.98 33.84
C SER A 385 -4.32 14.76 33.96
N THR A 386 -4.04 15.23 35.17
CA THR A 386 -2.77 15.89 35.52
C THR A 386 -1.64 14.85 35.46
N PRO A 387 -0.51 15.10 34.76
CA PRO A 387 0.60 14.15 34.74
C PRO A 387 1.26 14.06 36.12
N VAL A 388 1.20 12.89 36.75
CA VAL A 388 2.06 12.55 37.90
C VAL A 388 3.43 12.16 37.34
N ALA A 389 4.50 12.76 37.87
CA ALA A 389 5.87 12.54 37.41
C ALA A 389 6.32 11.09 37.65
N GLY A 390 6.30 10.28 36.58
CA GLY A 390 6.93 8.97 36.49
C GLY A 390 8.33 9.10 35.88
N ALA A 391 9.34 8.54 36.54
CA ALA A 391 10.74 8.69 36.17
C ALA A 391 11.07 7.94 34.87
N GLY A 392 11.54 8.64 33.85
CA GLY A 392 12.27 8.07 32.71
C GLY A 392 11.48 7.79 31.42
N CYS A 393 10.14 7.77 31.46
CA CYS A 393 9.32 7.62 30.25
C CYS A 393 7.94 8.31 30.33
N GLN A 394 7.39 8.63 29.16
CA GLN A 394 6.02 9.10 28.98
C GLN A 394 5.32 8.26 27.90
N VAL A 395 4.08 7.84 28.14
CA VAL A 395 3.27 7.04 27.23
C VAL A 395 2.06 7.83 26.77
N SER A 396 1.71 7.68 25.50
CA SER A 396 0.44 8.10 24.93
C SER A 396 -0.21 6.92 24.24
N TYR A 397 -1.47 6.64 24.60
CA TYR A 397 -2.29 5.54 24.12
C TYR A 397 -3.54 6.12 23.47
N VAL A 398 -3.59 6.09 22.15
CA VAL A 398 -4.71 6.60 21.38
C VAL A 398 -5.60 5.43 20.99
N LEU A 399 -6.81 5.39 21.55
CA LEU A 399 -7.78 4.32 21.33
C LEU A 399 -8.78 4.70 20.23
N ASN A 400 -8.96 3.81 19.26
CA ASN A 400 -10.06 3.84 18.29
C ASN A 400 -10.81 2.51 18.33
N GLN A 401 -12.13 2.52 18.49
CA GLN A 401 -12.92 1.30 18.72
C GLN A 401 -14.24 1.28 17.95
N TRP A 402 -14.71 0.08 17.62
CA TRP A 402 -15.94 -0.17 16.88
C TRP A 402 -16.51 -1.54 17.24
N GLY A 403 -17.82 -1.65 17.49
CA GLY A 403 -18.46 -2.93 17.78
C GLY A 403 -17.73 -3.72 18.88
N THR A 404 -17.11 -4.84 18.51
CA THR A 404 -16.31 -5.72 19.39
C THR A 404 -14.81 -5.66 19.09
N GLY A 405 -14.34 -4.66 18.34
CA GLY A 405 -12.96 -4.50 17.88
C GLY A 405 -12.39 -3.12 18.18
N PHE A 406 -11.07 -3.02 18.29
CA PHE A 406 -10.39 -1.75 18.48
C PHE A 406 -8.98 -1.77 17.91
N THR A 407 -8.42 -0.60 17.69
CA THR A 407 -6.98 -0.37 17.49
C THR A 407 -6.48 0.60 18.54
N ALA A 408 -5.26 0.38 19.00
CA ALA A 408 -4.54 1.30 19.86
C ALA A 408 -3.22 1.68 19.20
N GLU A 409 -2.93 2.97 19.13
CA GLU A 409 -1.63 3.51 18.79
C GLU A 409 -0.94 3.95 20.07
N VAL A 410 0.26 3.43 20.31
CA VAL A 410 1.03 3.64 21.53
C VAL A 410 2.35 4.30 21.20
N THR A 411 2.59 5.48 21.75
CA THR A 411 3.86 6.20 21.65
C THR A 411 4.56 6.17 23.00
N VAL A 412 5.82 5.72 23.03
CA VAL A 412 6.69 5.74 24.21
C VAL A 412 7.79 6.77 23.98
N LYS A 413 7.80 7.82 24.80
CA LYS A 413 8.84 8.83 24.83
C LYS A 413 9.83 8.55 25.96
N ASN A 414 11.11 8.50 25.65
CA ASN A 414 12.18 8.43 26.63
C ASN A 414 12.42 9.83 27.22
N THR A 415 12.06 10.03 28.49
CA THR A 415 12.27 11.30 29.20
C THR A 415 13.52 11.29 30.07
N SER A 416 14.30 10.21 30.02
CA SER A 416 15.58 10.09 30.71
C SER A 416 16.73 10.76 29.92
N THR A 417 17.89 10.86 30.55
CA THR A 417 19.12 11.41 29.94
C THR A 417 19.93 10.37 29.16
N ASN A 418 19.57 9.09 29.23
CA ASN A 418 20.30 8.01 28.57
C ASN A 418 19.45 7.38 27.47
N ALA A 419 20.07 6.88 26.41
CA ALA A 419 19.36 6.09 25.41
C ALA A 419 18.87 4.77 26.04
N ILE A 420 17.65 4.36 25.69
CA ILE A 420 17.10 3.04 26.03
C ILE A 420 17.44 2.12 24.86
N ASN A 421 18.13 1.01 25.13
CA ASN A 421 18.47 0.01 24.12
C ASN A 421 17.79 -1.31 24.48
N GLY A 422 16.78 -1.66 23.70
CA GLY A 422 15.80 -2.69 24.04
C GLY A 422 14.73 -2.12 24.96
N TRP A 423 13.48 -2.17 24.51
CA TRP A 423 12.34 -1.67 25.27
C TRP A 423 11.23 -2.72 25.34
N ALA A 424 10.62 -2.81 26.53
CA ALA A 424 9.48 -3.64 26.84
C ALA A 424 8.48 -2.79 27.65
N LEU A 425 7.37 -2.42 27.02
CA LEU A 425 6.30 -1.65 27.63
C LEU A 425 5.21 -2.61 28.12
N ALA A 426 4.95 -2.63 29.43
CA ALA A 426 3.94 -3.48 30.05
C ALA A 426 2.73 -2.67 30.54
N TRP A 427 1.53 -3.22 30.35
CA TRP A 427 0.27 -2.72 30.92
C TRP A 427 -0.71 -3.86 31.17
N THR A 428 -1.77 -3.57 31.91
CA THR A 428 -2.88 -4.52 32.15
C THR A 428 -4.16 -3.99 31.53
N PHE A 429 -4.82 -4.80 30.72
CA PHE A 429 -6.15 -4.48 30.22
C PHE A 429 -7.17 -4.52 31.36
N GLY A 430 -8.06 -3.51 31.41
CA GLY A 430 -9.07 -3.40 32.47
C GLY A 430 -10.26 -4.35 32.35
N GLY A 431 -10.36 -5.12 31.26
CA GLY A 431 -11.48 -6.01 30.97
C GLY A 431 -11.04 -7.25 30.18
N ASN A 432 -11.86 -7.66 29.21
CA ASN A 432 -11.64 -8.86 28.41
C ASN A 432 -10.94 -8.60 27.07
N GLN A 433 -10.24 -7.47 26.94
CA GLN A 433 -9.52 -7.13 25.73
C GLN A 433 -8.51 -8.22 25.34
N GLN A 434 -8.43 -8.52 24.04
CA GLN A 434 -7.48 -9.46 23.45
C GLN A 434 -6.79 -8.80 22.27
N VAL A 435 -5.47 -8.68 22.29
CA VAL A 435 -4.66 -8.30 21.14
C VAL A 435 -4.77 -9.40 20.07
N THR A 436 -5.15 -9.02 18.86
CA THR A 436 -5.30 -9.92 17.71
C THR A 436 -4.18 -9.75 16.69
N ASN A 437 -3.60 -8.56 16.58
CA ASN A 437 -2.46 -8.27 15.72
C ASN A 437 -1.68 -7.05 16.25
N ALA A 438 -0.38 -6.94 15.95
CA ALA A 438 0.46 -5.80 16.32
C ALA A 438 1.47 -5.45 15.22
N TRP A 439 1.84 -4.18 15.12
CA TRP A 439 2.88 -3.70 14.21
C TRP A 439 3.87 -2.81 14.96
N ASN A 440 5.13 -2.79 14.49
CA ASN A 440 6.27 -2.13 15.17
C ASN A 440 6.53 -2.61 16.61
N ALA A 441 5.89 -3.69 17.06
CA ALA A 441 6.14 -4.33 18.34
C ALA A 441 5.68 -5.79 18.31
N THR A 442 6.28 -6.63 19.15
CA THR A 442 5.74 -7.95 19.48
C THR A 442 4.98 -7.85 20.80
N ILE A 443 3.71 -8.25 20.85
CA ILE A 443 2.88 -8.18 22.06
C ILE A 443 2.58 -9.57 22.59
N SER A 444 2.90 -9.84 23.85
CA SER A 444 2.59 -11.11 24.53
C SER A 444 2.47 -10.95 26.05
N PRO A 445 1.58 -11.69 26.73
CA PRO A 445 0.48 -12.50 26.16
C PRO A 445 -0.56 -11.62 25.45
N ALA A 446 -1.54 -12.23 24.77
CA ALA A 446 -2.58 -11.49 24.03
C ALA A 446 -3.58 -10.74 24.93
N SER A 447 -3.70 -11.08 26.22
CA SER A 447 -4.66 -10.44 27.13
C SER A 447 -4.22 -10.45 28.59
N GLY A 448 -4.99 -9.74 29.42
CA GLY A 448 -4.65 -9.51 30.82
C GLY A 448 -3.48 -8.53 30.93
N SER A 449 -2.41 -8.96 31.61
CA SER A 449 -1.15 -8.22 31.69
C SER A 449 -0.30 -8.55 30.47
N VAL A 450 -0.12 -7.58 29.59
CA VAL A 450 0.58 -7.74 28.30
C VAL A 450 1.86 -6.93 28.27
N VAL A 451 2.81 -7.36 27.47
CA VAL A 451 4.09 -6.67 27.23
C VAL A 451 4.28 -6.49 25.73
N ALA A 452 4.45 -5.25 25.30
CA ALA A 452 4.90 -4.90 23.96
C ALA A 452 6.43 -4.72 23.97
N SER A 453 7.15 -5.48 23.16
CA SER A 453 8.61 -5.40 23.04
C SER A 453 9.04 -4.94 21.66
N ASN A 454 10.20 -4.28 21.60
CA ASN A 454 10.79 -3.79 20.36
C ASN A 454 11.02 -4.91 19.33
N VAL A 455 10.97 -4.51 18.06
CA VAL A 455 11.47 -5.32 16.93
C VAL A 455 12.90 -4.87 16.58
N SER A 456 13.55 -5.54 15.63
CA SER A 456 14.98 -5.36 15.37
C SER A 456 15.38 -3.94 14.98
N TYR A 457 14.53 -3.22 14.25
CA TYR A 457 14.83 -1.89 13.73
C TYR A 457 14.47 -0.72 14.66
N ASN A 458 13.73 -0.95 15.74
CA ASN A 458 13.29 0.12 16.65
C ASN A 458 13.70 -0.10 18.11
N ALA A 459 14.74 -0.90 18.33
CA ALA A 459 15.23 -1.24 19.67
C ALA A 459 15.76 -0.04 20.47
N SER A 460 16.30 0.98 19.80
CA SER A 460 16.91 2.13 20.46
C SER A 460 15.95 3.31 20.54
N ILE A 461 15.76 3.87 21.73
CA ILE A 461 15.06 5.14 21.96
C ILE A 461 16.06 6.13 22.56
N PRO A 462 16.61 7.07 21.78
CA PRO A 462 17.54 8.09 22.29
C PRO A 462 16.93 8.90 23.44
N ALA A 463 17.77 9.55 24.25
CA ALA A 463 17.31 10.49 25.26
C ALA A 463 16.45 11.59 24.61
N GLY A 464 15.22 11.80 25.10
CA GLY A 464 14.24 12.72 24.51
C GLY A 464 13.53 12.20 23.26
N GLY A 465 13.95 11.05 22.70
CA GLY A 465 13.35 10.41 21.52
C GLY A 465 12.09 9.61 21.86
N SER A 466 11.41 9.14 20.82
CA SER A 466 10.19 8.33 20.95
C SER A 466 10.19 7.15 19.99
N VAL A 467 9.44 6.12 20.34
CA VAL A 467 9.04 5.03 19.46
C VAL A 467 7.52 4.90 19.46
N SER A 468 6.94 4.58 18.31
CA SER A 468 5.51 4.31 18.20
C SER A 468 5.28 2.91 17.66
N PHE A 469 4.28 2.24 18.24
CA PHE A 469 3.76 0.98 17.77
C PHE A 469 2.24 0.98 17.84
N GLY A 470 1.60 0.01 17.22
CA GLY A 470 0.17 -0.12 17.33
C GLY A 470 -0.27 -1.56 17.32
N PHE A 471 -1.52 -1.76 17.71
CA PHE A 471 -2.12 -3.08 17.72
C PHE A 471 -3.62 -3.01 17.49
N GLN A 472 -4.15 -4.09 16.92
CA GLN A 472 -5.57 -4.38 16.86
C GLN A 472 -5.92 -5.33 18.01
N GLY A 473 -7.11 -5.16 18.58
CA GLY A 473 -7.66 -6.08 19.54
C GLY A 473 -9.18 -6.24 19.43
N SER A 474 -9.70 -7.20 20.18
CA SER A 474 -11.13 -7.45 20.37
C SER A 474 -11.53 -7.26 21.83
N TYR A 475 -12.80 -6.96 22.07
CA TYR A 475 -13.36 -6.78 23.41
C TYR A 475 -14.88 -7.04 23.40
N SER A 476 -15.48 -7.16 24.58
CA SER A 476 -16.93 -6.99 24.73
C SER A 476 -17.26 -6.12 25.94
N GLY A 477 -18.36 -5.38 25.86
CA GLY A 477 -18.73 -4.42 26.91
C GLY A 477 -17.86 -3.17 26.87
N THR A 478 -17.07 -2.93 27.91
CA THR A 478 -16.28 -1.69 28.08
C THR A 478 -14.83 -1.90 27.68
N ASN A 479 -14.28 -1.00 26.86
CA ASN A 479 -12.87 -0.99 26.50
C ASN A 479 -12.22 0.31 26.99
N SER A 480 -11.69 0.26 28.21
CA SER A 480 -11.01 1.39 28.84
C SER A 480 -9.52 1.43 28.46
N VAL A 481 -8.97 2.63 28.33
CA VAL A 481 -7.52 2.85 28.23
C VAL A 481 -6.83 2.32 29.49
N PRO A 482 -5.69 1.62 29.38
CA PRO A 482 -4.95 1.15 30.55
C PRO A 482 -4.55 2.29 31.48
N ALA A 483 -4.69 2.07 32.80
CA ALA A 483 -4.47 3.12 33.80
C ALA A 483 -2.99 3.39 34.11
N SER A 484 -2.09 2.46 33.77
CA SER A 484 -0.67 2.55 34.09
C SER A 484 0.17 1.75 33.11
N PHE A 485 1.36 2.27 32.81
CA PHE A 485 2.34 1.63 31.96
C PHE A 485 3.69 1.56 32.69
N THR A 486 4.46 0.50 32.44
CA THR A 486 5.86 0.41 32.86
C THR A 486 6.76 0.09 31.67
N LEU A 487 7.87 0.82 31.53
CA LEU A 487 8.89 0.59 30.51
C LEU A 487 10.11 -0.04 31.17
N ASN A 488 10.44 -1.28 30.78
CA ASN A 488 11.51 -2.06 31.39
C ASN A 488 11.41 -2.12 32.93
N GLY A 489 10.18 -2.20 33.44
CA GLY A 489 9.88 -2.21 34.88
C GLY A 489 9.81 -0.84 35.57
N THR A 490 10.05 0.27 34.84
CA THR A 490 9.97 1.63 35.39
C THR A 490 8.64 2.28 35.03
N THR A 491 7.92 2.85 36.01
CA THR A 491 6.61 3.50 35.79
C THR A 491 6.72 4.72 34.88
N CYS A 492 5.96 4.71 33.79
CA CYS A 492 5.83 5.86 32.89
C CYS A 492 4.72 6.81 33.33
N SER A 493 4.86 8.07 32.93
CA SER A 493 3.78 9.06 33.02
C SER A 493 2.88 9.04 31.78
N GLY A 494 1.61 9.44 31.93
CA GLY A 494 0.65 9.52 30.82
C GLY A 494 -0.29 8.31 30.72
N SER A 495 -1.26 8.42 29.81
CA SER A 495 -2.15 7.34 29.40
C SER A 495 -2.39 7.48 27.92
#